data_AF-A0A2D4TIL2-F1
#
_entry.id   AF-A0A2D4TIL2-F1
#
_cell.length_a   1.000
_cell.length_b   1.000
_cell.length_c   1.000
_cell.angle_alpha   90.00
_cell.angle_beta   90.00
_cell.angle_gamma   90.00
#
_symmetry.space_group_name_H-M   'P 1'
#
loop_
_entity.id
_entity.type
_entity.pdbx_description
1 polymer ?
#
loop_
_entity_poly.entity_id
_entity_poly.type
_entity_poly.pdbx_seq_one_letter_code
_entity_poly.pdbx_strand_id
1 'polypeptide(L)'
;LCRPFDWGADLLMHSATKWIGGHGAAIGGLVVESGRFDWEQNDRFPTLTKPYAPFGGIQWYQEFGPQAFVMRARSEGMRDFGPAMSPQNAFYLLQGLETLPMRMQRHLENTEKLLEFLQSSEDVSWVSHPTLKDHPDFEVAQKLLPKGAGSVIVFGIQGGRKAGETFINSVQLASHLANVGDAKTLVIHPASTTHAQMDSDTMKKAGLSEDMIRLSVGLEDPDDLINDFKQALRRARKVTQS
;
A
#
# COMPACT_ATOMS: atom_id res chain seq x y z
N LEU A 1 -9.02 8.46 2.37
CA LEU A 1 -8.01 9.25 3.12
C LEU A 1 -7.58 10.45 2.30
N CYS A 2 -7.02 10.25 1.11
CA CYS A 2 -6.83 11.28 0.09
C CYS A 2 -7.86 11.11 -1.03
N ARG A 3 -8.26 12.21 -1.68
CA ARG A 3 -8.97 12.24 -2.96
C ARG A 3 -8.09 12.99 -3.97
N PRO A 4 -7.16 12.33 -4.66
CA PRO A 4 -6.14 13.05 -5.44
C PRO A 4 -6.71 13.87 -6.63
N PHE A 5 -7.92 13.57 -7.09
CA PHE A 5 -8.62 14.42 -8.06
C PHE A 5 -8.90 15.84 -7.53
N ASP A 6 -9.03 16.02 -6.21
CA ASP A 6 -9.13 17.35 -5.58
C ASP A 6 -7.79 18.11 -5.62
N TRP A 7 -6.69 17.40 -5.90
CA TRP A 7 -5.31 17.90 -5.97
C TRP A 7 -4.78 17.97 -7.41
N GLY A 8 -5.65 17.80 -8.41
CA GLY A 8 -5.28 17.95 -9.82
C GLY A 8 -4.74 16.70 -10.50
N ALA A 9 -4.87 15.51 -9.88
CA ALA A 9 -4.63 14.27 -10.61
C ALA A 9 -5.73 14.01 -11.66
N ASP A 10 -5.36 13.42 -12.79
CA ASP A 10 -6.29 13.09 -13.88
C ASP A 10 -6.60 11.60 -13.99
N LEU A 11 -5.61 10.76 -13.67
CA LEU A 11 -5.72 9.32 -13.68
C LEU A 11 -5.33 8.77 -12.31
N LEU A 12 -6.13 7.83 -11.81
CA LEU A 12 -5.85 7.09 -10.59
C LEU A 12 -5.75 5.61 -10.87
N MET A 13 -4.76 4.99 -10.24
CA MET A 13 -4.57 3.55 -10.27
C MET A 13 -4.68 3.02 -8.86
N HIS A 14 -5.50 2.00 -8.67
CA HIS A 14 -5.63 1.28 -7.41
C HIS A 14 -5.29 -0.19 -7.59
N SER A 15 -4.52 -0.72 -6.63
CA SER A 15 -4.53 -2.16 -6.36
C SER A 15 -5.74 -2.45 -5.48
N ALA A 16 -6.83 -2.91 -6.09
CA ALA A 16 -8.05 -3.26 -5.38
C ALA A 16 -7.87 -4.47 -4.47
N THR A 17 -6.87 -5.31 -4.75
CA THR A 17 -6.41 -6.42 -3.89
C THR A 17 -6.18 -6.04 -2.42
N LYS A 18 -5.75 -4.79 -2.18
CA LYS A 18 -5.36 -4.28 -0.85
C LYS A 18 -6.59 -3.80 -0.09
N TRP A 19 -6.54 -2.62 0.53
CA TRP A 19 -7.61 -2.11 1.40
C TRP A 19 -9.03 -2.08 0.78
N ILE A 20 -9.18 -1.92 -0.54
CA ILE A 20 -10.50 -1.98 -1.21
C ILE A 20 -11.14 -3.35 -0.97
N GLY A 21 -10.45 -4.43 -1.35
CA GLY A 21 -10.88 -5.80 -1.07
C GLY A 21 -10.79 -6.15 0.42
N GLY A 22 -9.72 -5.77 1.10
CA GLY A 22 -9.60 -5.75 2.56
C GLY A 22 -9.47 -7.11 3.25
N HIS A 23 -9.56 -8.22 2.53
CA HIS A 23 -9.67 -9.57 3.11
C HIS A 23 -8.68 -10.59 2.52
N GLY A 24 -7.70 -10.14 1.73
CA GLY A 24 -6.71 -11.03 1.11
C GLY A 24 -7.27 -12.09 0.16
N ALA A 25 -8.54 -11.99 -0.24
CA ALA A 25 -9.28 -13.06 -0.92
C ALA A 25 -9.41 -12.88 -2.44
N ALA A 26 -9.17 -11.68 -2.98
CA ALA A 26 -9.35 -11.38 -4.39
C ALA A 26 -8.26 -10.45 -4.91
N ILE A 27 -7.72 -10.78 -6.08
CA ILE A 27 -6.77 -9.92 -6.80
C ILE A 27 -7.54 -9.05 -7.80
N GLY A 28 -7.24 -7.76 -7.80
CA GLY A 28 -7.80 -6.83 -8.79
C GLY A 28 -7.05 -5.50 -8.86
N GLY A 29 -7.16 -4.87 -10.03
CA GLY A 29 -6.67 -3.52 -10.31
C GLY A 29 -7.79 -2.66 -10.85
N LEU A 30 -7.72 -1.35 -10.60
CA LEU A 30 -8.67 -0.37 -11.09
C LEU A 30 -7.90 0.82 -11.68
N VAL A 31 -8.38 1.33 -12.80
CA VAL A 31 -7.98 2.62 -13.36
C VAL A 31 -9.22 3.51 -13.37
N VAL A 32 -9.08 4.72 -12.84
CA VAL A 32 -10.16 5.71 -12.73
C VAL A 32 -9.69 6.98 -13.41
N GLU A 33 -10.46 7.47 -14.37
CA GLU A 33 -10.22 8.74 -15.06
C GLU A 33 -11.11 9.83 -14.45
N SER A 34 -10.54 11.01 -14.23
CA SER A 34 -11.24 12.16 -13.63
C SER A 34 -12.28 12.77 -14.57
N GLY A 35 -12.07 12.63 -15.88
CA GLY A 35 -12.84 13.33 -16.92
C GLY A 35 -12.57 14.83 -16.99
N ARG A 36 -11.50 15.33 -16.37
CA ARG A 36 -11.15 16.77 -16.32
C ARG A 36 -9.99 17.15 -17.24
N PHE A 37 -9.19 16.18 -17.66
CA PHE A 37 -8.04 16.44 -18.51
C PHE A 37 -8.47 16.67 -19.95
N ASP A 38 -8.04 17.79 -20.52
CA ASP A 38 -8.17 18.05 -21.94
C ASP A 38 -7.08 17.29 -22.70
N TRP A 39 -7.47 16.18 -23.36
CA TRP A 39 -6.55 15.38 -24.18
C TRP A 39 -6.18 16.07 -25.50
N GLU A 40 -6.95 17.07 -25.95
CA GLU A 40 -6.71 17.85 -27.19
C GLU A 40 -5.94 19.15 -26.98
N GLN A 41 -5.66 19.53 -25.73
CA GLN A 41 -4.94 20.77 -25.41
C GLN A 41 -3.57 20.92 -26.11
N ASN A 42 -2.98 19.83 -26.61
CA ASN A 42 -1.75 19.82 -27.40
C ASN A 42 -1.58 18.50 -28.20
N ASP A 43 -0.55 18.45 -29.05
CA ASP A 43 -0.22 17.30 -29.89
C ASP A 43 0.44 16.11 -29.16
N ARG A 44 0.49 16.08 -27.82
CA ARG A 44 1.17 15.00 -27.07
C ARG A 44 0.38 13.70 -27.01
N PHE A 45 -0.91 13.72 -27.32
CA PHE A 45 -1.80 12.56 -27.20
C PHE A 45 -2.41 12.12 -28.54
N PRO A 46 -1.62 12.00 -29.63
CA PRO A 46 -2.15 11.75 -30.97
C PRO A 46 -2.86 10.39 -31.09
N THR A 47 -2.54 9.45 -30.20
CA THR A 47 -3.20 8.14 -30.16
C THR A 47 -4.61 8.18 -29.54
N LEU A 48 -5.01 9.31 -28.96
CA LEU A 48 -6.38 9.59 -28.51
C LEU A 48 -7.08 10.61 -29.41
N THR A 49 -6.35 11.56 -29.99
CA THR A 49 -6.91 12.74 -30.67
C THR A 49 -6.80 12.72 -32.20
N LYS A 50 -6.11 11.76 -32.80
CA LYS A 50 -6.02 11.59 -34.26
C LYS A 50 -6.62 10.26 -34.70
N PRO A 51 -6.97 10.09 -36.00
CA PRO A 51 -7.50 8.84 -36.50
C PRO A 51 -6.61 7.65 -36.15
N TYR A 52 -7.16 6.71 -35.38
CA TYR A 52 -6.41 5.58 -34.84
C TYR A 52 -6.62 4.33 -35.70
N ALA A 53 -5.64 4.05 -36.57
CA ALA A 53 -5.72 2.98 -37.56
C ALA A 53 -6.07 1.59 -37.00
N PRO A 54 -5.54 1.14 -35.82
CA PRO A 54 -5.88 -0.17 -35.25
C PRO A 54 -7.34 -0.36 -34.85
N PHE A 55 -8.14 0.71 -34.80
CA PHE A 55 -9.58 0.68 -34.51
C PHE A 55 -10.39 1.36 -35.63
N GLY A 56 -10.02 1.12 -36.89
CA GLY A 56 -10.82 1.60 -38.04
C GLY A 56 -10.83 3.12 -38.18
N GLY A 57 -9.80 3.80 -37.70
CA GLY A 57 -9.68 5.26 -37.81
C GLY A 57 -10.48 6.04 -36.78
N ILE A 58 -11.00 5.40 -35.72
CA ILE A 58 -11.67 6.09 -34.62
C ILE A 58 -10.79 7.21 -34.05
N GLN A 59 -11.40 8.34 -33.70
CA GLN A 59 -10.78 9.40 -32.92
C GLN A 59 -11.35 9.33 -31.51
N TRP A 60 -10.62 8.73 -30.57
CA TRP A 60 -11.13 8.38 -29.24
C TRP A 60 -11.68 9.59 -28.47
N TYR A 61 -10.99 10.73 -28.53
CA TYR A 61 -11.45 11.95 -27.86
C TYR A 61 -12.66 12.58 -28.53
N GLN A 62 -12.75 12.55 -29.86
CA GLN A 62 -13.95 12.99 -30.56
C GLN A 62 -15.17 12.14 -30.20
N GLU A 63 -15.00 10.82 -30.07
CA GLU A 63 -16.09 9.87 -29.80
C GLU A 63 -16.51 9.85 -28.32
N PHE A 64 -15.54 9.79 -27.40
CA PHE A 64 -15.79 9.56 -25.97
C PHE A 64 -15.51 10.79 -25.10
N GLY A 65 -15.08 11.90 -25.70
CA GLY A 65 -14.78 13.15 -24.99
C GLY A 65 -13.79 12.93 -23.83
N PRO A 66 -14.07 13.51 -22.65
CA PRO A 66 -13.18 13.41 -21.50
C PRO A 66 -12.93 12.00 -20.94
N GLN A 67 -13.62 10.96 -21.43
CA GLN A 67 -13.42 9.56 -21.01
C GLN A 67 -12.59 8.75 -22.03
N ALA A 68 -11.99 9.43 -23.01
CA ALA A 68 -11.28 8.80 -24.11
C ALA A 68 -10.20 7.82 -23.65
N PHE A 69 -9.46 8.15 -22.57
CA PHE A 69 -8.40 7.30 -22.09
C PHE A 69 -8.95 5.98 -21.55
N VAL A 70 -9.93 6.01 -20.63
CA VAL A 70 -10.47 4.78 -20.04
C VAL A 70 -11.23 3.95 -21.08
N MET A 71 -11.86 4.59 -22.06
CA MET A 71 -12.55 3.87 -23.14
C MET A 71 -11.57 3.17 -24.08
N ARG A 72 -10.46 3.83 -24.45
CA ARG A 72 -9.40 3.16 -25.20
C ARG A 72 -8.73 2.06 -24.38
N ALA A 73 -8.41 2.31 -23.11
CA ALA A 73 -7.81 1.31 -22.22
C ALA A 73 -8.71 0.07 -22.09
N ARG A 74 -10.04 0.26 -22.03
CA ARG A 74 -11.02 -0.82 -22.05
C ARG A 74 -11.07 -1.53 -23.40
N SER A 75 -11.23 -0.79 -24.50
CA SER A 75 -11.48 -1.38 -25.81
C SER A 75 -10.24 -2.04 -26.42
N GLU A 76 -9.10 -1.35 -26.40
CA GLU A 76 -7.84 -1.85 -26.94
C GLU A 76 -7.06 -2.64 -25.89
N GLY A 77 -6.83 -2.04 -24.71
CA GLY A 77 -6.00 -2.65 -23.68
C GLY A 77 -6.55 -4.00 -23.19
N MET A 78 -7.86 -4.10 -22.94
CA MET A 78 -8.44 -5.37 -22.51
C MET A 78 -8.47 -6.40 -23.63
N ARG A 79 -8.70 -5.98 -24.88
CA ARG A 79 -8.77 -6.88 -26.04
C ARG A 79 -7.40 -7.46 -26.37
N ASP A 80 -6.37 -6.63 -26.37
CA ASP A 80 -5.05 -7.02 -26.90
C ASP A 80 -4.16 -7.65 -25.82
N PHE A 81 -4.24 -7.19 -24.57
CA PHE A 81 -3.43 -7.74 -23.45
C PHE A 81 -4.19 -8.70 -22.55
N GLY A 82 -5.53 -8.68 -22.57
CA GLY A 82 -6.36 -9.61 -21.79
C GLY A 82 -6.33 -9.50 -20.25
N PRO A 83 -6.05 -8.36 -19.57
CA PRO A 83 -6.07 -8.27 -18.10
C PRO A 83 -7.51 -8.25 -17.54
N ALA A 84 -8.34 -9.21 -17.93
CA ALA A 84 -9.73 -9.34 -17.53
C ALA A 84 -9.85 -9.80 -16.06
N MET A 85 -10.55 -9.01 -15.25
CA MET A 85 -10.87 -9.39 -13.88
C MET A 85 -11.99 -10.45 -13.88
N SER A 86 -11.78 -11.54 -13.13
CA SER A 86 -12.83 -12.53 -12.88
C SER A 86 -14.07 -11.86 -12.24
N PRO A 87 -15.30 -12.17 -12.70
CA PRO A 87 -16.52 -11.69 -12.06
C PRO A 87 -16.62 -12.04 -10.58
N GLN A 88 -16.08 -13.20 -10.17
CA GLN A 88 -16.04 -13.60 -8.77
C GLN A 88 -15.10 -12.70 -7.94
N ASN A 89 -13.95 -12.33 -8.48
CA ASN A 89 -13.07 -11.36 -7.82
C ASN A 89 -13.75 -10.00 -7.73
N ALA A 90 -14.42 -9.55 -8.80
CA ALA A 90 -15.18 -8.30 -8.76
C ALA A 90 -16.24 -8.31 -7.64
N PHE A 91 -16.98 -9.42 -7.49
CA PHE A 91 -17.94 -9.61 -6.40
C PHE A 91 -17.28 -9.50 -5.02
N TYR A 92 -16.17 -10.21 -4.77
CA TYR A 92 -15.46 -10.13 -3.49
C TYR A 92 -14.91 -8.73 -3.20
N LEU A 93 -14.42 -8.02 -4.23
CA LEU A 93 -13.94 -6.64 -4.08
C LEU A 93 -15.09 -5.68 -3.76
N LEU A 94 -16.28 -5.87 -4.34
CA LEU A 94 -17.47 -5.09 -4.00
C LEU A 94 -17.89 -5.31 -2.54
N GLN A 95 -17.87 -6.57 -2.06
CA GLN A 95 -18.14 -6.88 -0.65
C GLN A 95 -17.13 -6.22 0.29
N GLY A 96 -15.84 -6.21 -0.07
CA GLY A 96 -14.84 -5.44 0.66
C GLY A 96 -15.15 -3.94 0.67
N LEU A 97 -15.50 -3.37 -0.48
CA LEU A 97 -15.75 -1.93 -0.64
C LEU A 97 -16.86 -1.41 0.29
N GLU A 98 -17.92 -2.19 0.52
CA GLU A 98 -19.04 -1.83 1.42
C GLU A 98 -18.59 -1.51 2.84
N THR A 99 -17.55 -2.20 3.33
CA THR A 99 -17.03 -2.04 4.70
C THR A 99 -15.76 -1.18 4.77
N LEU A 100 -15.26 -0.70 3.63
CA LEU A 100 -14.02 0.06 3.53
C LEU A 100 -13.94 1.24 4.53
N PRO A 101 -14.97 2.10 4.71
CA PRO A 101 -14.87 3.22 5.65
C PRO A 101 -14.63 2.77 7.09
N MET A 102 -15.36 1.75 7.55
CA MET A 102 -15.26 1.22 8.91
C MET A 102 -13.91 0.52 9.14
N ARG A 103 -13.46 -0.28 8.17
CA ARG A 103 -12.16 -0.95 8.25
C ARG A 103 -11.02 0.06 8.28
N MET A 104 -11.06 1.09 7.42
CA MET A 104 -10.01 2.12 7.41
C MET A 104 -9.94 2.89 8.72
N GLN A 105 -11.08 3.20 9.35
CA GLN A 105 -11.08 3.83 10.66
C GLN A 105 -10.35 2.95 11.70
N ARG A 106 -10.71 1.68 11.81
CA ARG A 106 -10.06 0.76 12.76
C ARG A 106 -8.58 0.54 12.45
N HIS A 107 -8.20 0.41 11.17
CA HIS A 107 -6.80 0.34 10.77
C HIS A 107 -6.00 1.54 11.29
N LEU A 108 -6.55 2.76 11.20
CA LEU A 108 -5.89 3.98 11.64
C LEU A 108 -5.81 4.07 13.17
N GLU A 109 -6.90 3.76 13.88
CA GLU A 109 -6.94 3.70 15.35
C GLU A 109 -5.88 2.72 15.90
N ASN A 110 -5.79 1.53 15.30
CA ASN A 110 -4.78 0.55 15.69
C ASN A 110 -3.37 1.04 15.34
N THR A 111 -3.19 1.72 14.20
CA THR A 111 -1.90 2.28 13.79
C THR A 111 -1.40 3.30 14.81
N GLU A 112 -2.26 4.18 15.30
CA GLU A 112 -1.90 5.17 16.33
C GLU A 112 -1.39 4.49 17.62
N LYS A 113 -2.13 3.50 18.13
CA LYS A 113 -1.71 2.74 19.33
C LYS A 113 -0.38 1.99 19.14
N LEU A 114 -0.19 1.39 17.97
CA LEU A 114 1.04 0.67 17.66
C LEU A 114 2.22 1.63 17.49
N LEU A 115 2.03 2.84 16.96
CA LEU A 115 3.07 3.88 16.92
C LEU A 115 3.52 4.27 18.32
N GLU A 116 2.58 4.54 19.24
CA GLU A 116 2.90 4.87 20.63
C GLU A 116 3.71 3.75 21.30
N PHE A 117 3.27 2.50 21.13
CA PHE A 117 3.99 1.35 21.65
C PHE A 117 5.41 1.24 21.08
N LEU A 118 5.56 1.31 19.76
CA LEU A 118 6.85 1.16 19.09
C LEU A 118 7.82 2.29 19.45
N GLN A 119 7.36 3.54 19.57
CA GLN A 119 8.18 4.68 19.97
C GLN A 119 8.66 4.58 21.43
N SER A 120 7.90 3.89 22.29
CA SER A 120 8.26 3.68 23.70
C SER A 120 9.16 2.46 23.96
N SER A 121 9.39 1.63 22.94
CA SER A 121 10.07 0.34 23.10
C SER A 121 11.60 0.49 22.99
N GLU A 122 12.33 0.04 24.00
CA GLU A 122 13.81 -0.01 23.98
C GLU A 122 14.38 -0.99 22.94
N ASP A 123 13.56 -1.95 22.48
CA ASP A 123 13.93 -2.93 21.46
C ASP A 123 13.76 -2.38 20.02
N VAL A 124 13.31 -1.13 19.87
CA VAL A 124 13.08 -0.44 18.59
C VAL A 124 14.06 0.74 18.46
N SER A 125 14.77 0.84 17.34
CA SER A 125 15.80 1.86 17.10
C SER A 125 15.24 3.15 16.51
N TRP A 126 14.22 3.05 15.68
CA TRP A 126 13.54 4.17 15.04
C TRP A 126 12.16 3.75 14.55
N VAL A 127 11.25 4.71 14.37
CA VAL A 127 9.91 4.50 13.81
C VAL A 127 9.66 5.56 12.75
N SER A 128 9.07 5.17 11.62
CA SER A 128 8.72 6.05 10.52
C SER A 128 7.27 5.85 10.12
N HIS A 129 6.49 6.92 10.23
CA HIS A 129 5.13 7.01 9.75
C HIS A 129 4.77 8.48 9.48
N PRO A 130 4.00 8.82 8.43
CA PRO A 130 3.77 10.22 8.06
C PRO A 130 2.97 11.05 9.09
N THR A 131 2.39 10.42 10.12
CA THR A 131 1.74 11.13 11.23
C THR A 131 2.69 11.51 12.37
N LEU A 132 3.94 11.06 12.34
CA LEU A 132 4.94 11.42 13.35
C LEU A 132 5.55 12.79 13.00
N LYS A 133 5.74 13.65 14.01
CA LYS A 133 6.17 15.05 13.82
C LYS A 133 7.59 15.18 13.25
N ASP A 134 8.43 14.20 13.49
CA ASP A 134 9.80 14.09 12.99
C ASP A 134 9.87 13.50 11.58
N HIS A 135 8.75 13.06 11.00
CA HIS A 135 8.71 12.57 9.62
C HIS A 135 8.88 13.75 8.63
N PRO A 136 9.74 13.64 7.60
CA PRO A 136 9.99 14.72 6.63
C PRO A 136 8.73 15.25 5.95
N ASP A 137 7.78 14.36 5.66
CA ASP A 137 6.51 14.70 5.01
C ASP A 137 5.35 14.97 5.97
N PHE A 138 5.59 15.18 7.28
CA PHE A 138 4.52 15.37 8.27
C PHE A 138 3.51 16.45 7.85
N GLU A 139 3.98 17.64 7.48
CA GLU A 139 3.12 18.76 7.07
C GLU A 139 2.32 18.44 5.78
N VAL A 140 2.95 17.75 4.83
CA VAL A 140 2.30 17.33 3.58
C VAL A 140 1.23 16.28 3.89
N ALA A 141 1.52 15.33 4.77
CA ALA A 141 0.58 14.30 5.19
C ALA A 141 -0.63 14.91 5.90
N GLN A 142 -0.43 15.86 6.82
CA GLN A 142 -1.54 16.57 7.47
C GLN A 142 -2.45 17.29 6.46
N LYS A 143 -1.85 17.90 5.43
CA LYS A 143 -2.58 18.59 4.36
C LYS A 143 -3.36 17.63 3.44
N LEU A 144 -2.72 16.56 2.97
CA LEU A 144 -3.29 15.66 1.96
C LEU A 144 -4.17 14.55 2.56
N LEU A 145 -3.92 14.18 3.81
CA LEU A 145 -4.50 13.03 4.50
C LEU A 145 -5.09 13.44 5.87
N PRO A 146 -6.02 14.41 5.92
CA PRO A 146 -6.49 15.00 7.18
C PRO A 146 -7.28 14.03 8.09
N LYS A 147 -7.61 12.83 7.57
CA LYS A 147 -8.30 11.76 8.31
C LYS A 147 -7.35 10.64 8.76
N GLY A 148 -6.04 10.80 8.60
CA GLY A 148 -5.01 9.79 8.90
C GLY A 148 -4.24 9.32 7.67
N ALA A 149 -2.99 8.92 7.87
CA ALA A 149 -2.02 8.68 6.80
C ALA A 149 -1.78 7.21 6.42
N GLY A 150 -2.82 6.38 6.46
CA GLY A 150 -2.75 4.95 6.17
C GLY A 150 -2.30 4.12 7.36
N SER A 151 -2.11 2.83 7.15
CA SER A 151 -1.88 1.85 8.22
C SER A 151 -0.59 1.04 8.05
N VAL A 152 0.40 1.63 7.38
CA VAL A 152 1.70 1.01 7.15
C VAL A 152 2.74 1.72 7.99
N ILE A 153 3.26 1.04 9.00
CA ILE A 153 4.36 1.52 9.85
C ILE A 153 5.65 0.87 9.36
N VAL A 154 6.74 1.63 9.37
CA VAL A 154 8.08 1.09 9.19
C VAL A 154 8.88 1.40 10.46
N PHE A 155 9.61 0.43 10.99
CA PHE A 155 10.44 0.64 12.18
C PHE A 155 11.73 -0.18 12.09
N GLY A 156 12.76 0.27 12.79
CA GLY A 156 14.01 -0.45 12.95
C GLY A 156 14.00 -1.27 14.24
N ILE A 157 14.40 -2.54 14.15
CA ILE A 157 14.56 -3.40 15.33
C ILE A 157 16.01 -3.41 15.82
N GLN A 158 16.20 -3.28 17.13
CA GLN A 158 17.53 -3.39 17.72
C GLN A 158 18.11 -4.79 17.48
N GLY A 159 19.39 -4.84 17.08
CA GLY A 159 20.08 -6.09 16.75
C GLY A 159 20.02 -6.50 15.27
N GLY A 160 19.50 -5.64 14.39
CA GLY A 160 19.65 -5.75 12.94
C GLY A 160 19.01 -7.01 12.35
N ARG A 161 19.61 -7.54 11.28
CA ARG A 161 19.05 -8.61 10.45
C ARG A 161 18.64 -9.85 11.26
N LYS A 162 19.48 -10.28 12.20
CA LYS A 162 19.25 -11.47 13.04
C LYS A 162 18.05 -11.28 13.97
N ALA A 163 17.92 -10.10 14.57
CA ALA A 163 16.76 -9.75 15.38
C ALA A 163 15.49 -9.65 14.53
N GLY A 164 15.57 -8.99 13.37
CA GLY A 164 14.44 -8.84 12.45
C GLY A 164 13.89 -10.18 11.97
N GLU A 165 14.76 -11.11 11.56
CA GLU A 165 14.37 -12.48 11.19
C GLU A 165 13.73 -13.22 12.36
N THR A 166 14.32 -13.12 13.55
CA THR A 166 13.76 -13.77 14.76
C THR A 166 12.39 -13.21 15.10
N PHE A 167 12.20 -11.88 15.01
CA PHE A 167 10.94 -11.21 15.30
C PHE A 167 9.81 -11.69 14.39
N ILE A 168 10.00 -11.66 13.06
CA ILE A 168 8.96 -12.05 12.10
C ILE A 168 8.61 -13.55 12.18
N ASN A 169 9.54 -14.40 12.63
CA ASN A 169 9.29 -15.82 12.86
C ASN A 169 8.70 -16.12 14.25
N SER A 170 8.65 -15.12 15.13
CA SER A 170 8.20 -15.27 16.52
C SER A 170 6.79 -14.75 16.78
N VAL A 171 6.25 -13.88 15.91
CA VAL A 171 4.86 -13.41 16.01
C VAL A 171 3.89 -14.59 15.88
N GLN A 172 2.78 -14.53 16.60
CA GLN A 172 1.78 -15.59 16.66
C GLN A 172 0.42 -15.13 16.14
N LEU A 173 0.13 -13.83 16.26
CA LEU A 173 -1.11 -13.24 15.77
C LEU A 173 -0.86 -12.55 14.43
N ALA A 174 0.17 -11.69 14.35
CA ALA A 174 0.56 -11.10 13.08
C ALA A 174 1.09 -12.18 12.12
N SER A 175 0.72 -12.07 10.85
CA SER A 175 1.16 -13.01 9.83
C SER A 175 2.42 -12.52 9.13
N HIS A 176 3.41 -13.40 8.99
CA HIS A 176 4.59 -13.14 8.16
C HIS A 176 4.23 -13.29 6.68
N LEU A 177 3.94 -12.18 6.00
CA LEU A 177 3.47 -12.16 4.61
C LEU A 177 3.85 -10.84 3.90
N ALA A 178 4.11 -10.91 2.60
CA ALA A 178 4.51 -9.75 1.80
C ALA A 178 3.36 -8.83 1.36
N ASN A 179 2.10 -9.20 1.59
CA ASN A 179 0.93 -8.39 1.27
C ASN A 179 0.77 -7.19 2.23
N VAL A 180 -0.11 -6.24 1.90
CA VAL A 180 -0.55 -5.14 2.77
C VAL A 180 -2.05 -4.87 2.57
N GLY A 181 -2.70 -4.27 3.57
CA GLY A 181 -4.10 -3.87 3.50
C GLY A 181 -5.11 -5.02 3.59
N ASP A 182 -4.71 -6.13 4.21
CA ASP A 182 -5.61 -7.18 4.68
C ASP A 182 -6.20 -6.78 6.05
N ALA A 183 -7.29 -7.41 6.45
CA ALA A 183 -7.89 -7.29 7.78
C ALA A 183 -6.95 -7.81 8.87
N LYS A 184 -6.07 -8.74 8.51
CA LYS A 184 -5.02 -9.27 9.40
C LYS A 184 -3.81 -8.34 9.43
N THR A 185 -3.19 -8.22 10.59
CA THR A 185 -1.89 -7.56 10.75
C THR A 185 -0.80 -8.39 10.09
N LEU A 186 -0.02 -7.76 9.22
CA LEU A 186 1.04 -8.41 8.45
C LEU A 186 2.40 -7.78 8.76
N VAL A 187 3.41 -8.61 8.99
CA VAL A 187 4.79 -8.18 9.19
C VAL A 187 5.70 -8.77 8.14
N ILE A 188 6.71 -8.01 7.74
CA ILE A 188 7.81 -8.52 6.92
C ILE A 188 9.11 -7.81 7.25
N HIS A 189 10.21 -8.56 7.18
CA HIS A 189 11.57 -8.05 7.32
C HIS A 189 12.24 -8.11 5.94
N PRO A 190 12.31 -7.00 5.17
CA PRO A 190 12.74 -7.04 3.77
C PRO A 190 14.13 -7.66 3.57
N ALA A 191 15.08 -7.36 4.48
CA ALA A 191 16.47 -7.80 4.37
C ALA A 191 16.64 -9.33 4.42
N SER A 192 15.79 -10.07 5.13
CA SER A 192 15.84 -11.55 5.17
C SER A 192 14.80 -12.23 4.29
N THR A 193 14.01 -11.47 3.51
CA THR A 193 12.88 -12.01 2.73
C THR A 193 12.87 -11.45 1.31
N THR A 194 12.05 -10.45 1.04
CA THR A 194 11.80 -9.86 -0.30
C THR A 194 13.05 -9.33 -0.98
N HIS A 195 14.05 -8.90 -0.21
CA HIS A 195 15.29 -8.34 -0.71
C HIS A 195 16.51 -9.14 -0.24
N ALA A 196 16.33 -10.42 0.14
CA ALA A 196 17.39 -11.28 0.66
C ALA A 196 18.57 -11.48 -0.32
N GLN A 197 18.34 -11.26 -1.63
CA GLN A 197 19.38 -11.34 -2.67
C GLN A 197 20.21 -10.07 -2.83
N MET A 198 19.84 -8.96 -2.17
CA MET A 198 20.61 -7.71 -2.22
C MET A 198 21.71 -7.71 -1.16
N ASP A 199 22.90 -7.28 -1.57
CA ASP A 199 23.95 -6.91 -0.63
C ASP A 199 23.59 -5.64 0.17
N SER A 200 24.29 -5.39 1.27
CA SER A 200 23.98 -4.30 2.18
C SER A 200 24.14 -2.90 1.56
N ASP A 201 25.02 -2.72 0.57
CA ASP A 201 25.20 -1.43 -0.10
C ASP A 201 24.06 -1.15 -1.09
N THR A 202 23.63 -2.19 -1.81
CA THR A 202 22.46 -2.14 -2.69
C THR A 202 21.18 -1.87 -1.90
N MET A 203 21.00 -2.50 -0.74
CA MET A 203 19.87 -2.21 0.14
C MET A 203 19.83 -0.75 0.60
N LYS A 204 20.97 -0.20 1.06
CA LYS A 204 21.06 1.21 1.46
C LYS A 204 20.68 2.16 0.33
N LYS A 205 21.13 1.89 -0.90
CA LYS A 205 20.75 2.67 -2.09
C LYS A 205 19.25 2.59 -2.41
N ALA A 206 18.61 1.46 -2.09
CA ALA A 206 17.17 1.28 -2.21
C ALA A 206 16.37 1.86 -1.02
N GLY A 207 17.03 2.53 -0.08
CA GLY A 207 16.39 3.08 1.13
C GLY A 207 16.00 2.02 2.16
N LEU A 208 16.60 0.83 2.09
CA LEU A 208 16.38 -0.26 3.03
C LEU A 208 17.54 -0.35 4.03
N SER A 209 17.22 -0.78 5.25
CA SER A 209 18.21 -1.07 6.28
C SER A 209 18.05 -2.51 6.78
N GLU A 210 19.14 -3.07 7.32
CA GLU A 210 19.18 -4.45 7.82
C GLU A 210 18.28 -4.69 9.03
N ASP A 211 17.82 -3.63 9.71
CA ASP A 211 16.93 -3.67 10.86
C ASP A 211 15.47 -3.39 10.51
N MET A 212 15.15 -3.08 9.25
CA MET A 212 13.83 -2.59 8.86
C MET A 212 12.75 -3.67 8.95
N ILE A 213 11.71 -3.40 9.72
CA ILE A 213 10.44 -4.14 9.70
C ILE A 213 9.37 -3.26 9.06
N ARG A 214 8.64 -3.84 8.11
CA ARG A 214 7.43 -3.24 7.55
C ARG A 214 6.20 -3.93 8.14
N LEU A 215 5.33 -3.12 8.71
CA LEU A 215 4.10 -3.52 9.38
C LEU A 215 2.89 -2.96 8.63
N SER A 216 2.00 -3.83 8.16
CA SER A 216 0.65 -3.46 7.73
C SER A 216 -0.31 -3.77 8.87
N VAL A 217 -0.74 -2.75 9.60
CA VAL A 217 -1.60 -2.88 10.77
C VAL A 217 -3.01 -3.30 10.35
N GLY A 218 -3.54 -4.34 11.00
CA GLY A 218 -4.84 -4.95 10.76
C GLY A 218 -5.96 -4.41 11.66
N LEU A 219 -6.99 -5.23 11.84
CA LEU A 219 -8.24 -4.91 12.53
C LEU A 219 -8.40 -5.60 13.89
N GLU A 220 -7.40 -6.37 14.31
CA GLU A 220 -7.41 -7.10 15.58
C GLU A 220 -7.54 -6.16 16.78
N ASP A 221 -7.75 -6.74 17.97
CA ASP A 221 -7.64 -6.00 19.20
C ASP A 221 -6.20 -5.47 19.36
N PRO A 222 -6.01 -4.16 19.59
CA PRO A 222 -4.68 -3.57 19.66
C PRO A 222 -3.85 -4.07 20.85
N ASP A 223 -4.47 -4.47 21.96
CA ASP A 223 -3.74 -4.99 23.11
C ASP A 223 -3.19 -6.39 22.81
N ASP A 224 -3.95 -7.21 22.08
CA ASP A 224 -3.47 -8.52 21.60
C ASP A 224 -2.29 -8.37 20.63
N LEU A 225 -2.35 -7.40 19.72
CA LEU A 225 -1.23 -7.08 18.81
C LEU A 225 0.01 -6.62 19.57
N ILE A 226 -0.16 -5.71 20.54
CA ILE A 226 0.95 -5.22 21.37
C ILE A 226 1.55 -6.38 22.19
N ASN A 227 0.73 -7.27 22.73
CA ASN A 227 1.20 -8.44 23.47
C ASN A 227 1.97 -9.42 22.59
N ASP A 228 1.50 -9.67 21.37
CA ASP A 228 2.23 -10.47 20.39
C ASP A 228 3.59 -9.85 20.05
N PHE A 229 3.63 -8.53 19.89
CA PHE A 229 4.86 -7.83 19.54
C PHE A 229 5.85 -7.79 20.71
N LYS A 230 5.38 -7.55 21.93
CA LYS A 230 6.21 -7.62 23.15
C LYS A 230 6.90 -8.97 23.29
N GLN A 231 6.16 -10.07 23.08
CA GLN A 231 6.77 -11.40 23.21
C GLN A 231 7.77 -11.68 22.07
N ALA A 232 7.48 -11.25 20.84
CA ALA A 232 8.36 -11.41 19.69
C ALA A 232 9.65 -10.57 19.81
N LEU A 233 9.53 -9.29 20.20
CA LEU A 233 10.68 -8.40 20.46
C LEU A 233 11.59 -8.96 21.56
N ARG A 234 11.01 -9.46 22.65
CA ARG A 234 11.78 -10.11 23.72
C ARG A 234 12.57 -11.32 23.23
N ARG A 235 12.01 -12.12 22.31
CA ARG A 235 12.74 -13.27 21.71
C ARG A 235 13.86 -12.77 20.79
N ALA A 236 13.60 -11.76 19.97
CA ALA A 236 14.60 -11.16 19.09
C ALA A 236 15.80 -10.61 19.87
N ARG A 237 15.56 -9.90 20.99
CA ARG A 237 16.62 -9.41 21.88
C ARG A 237 17.49 -10.54 22.46
N LYS A 238 16.88 -11.65 22.89
CA LYS A 238 17.64 -12.76 23.48
C LYS A 238 18.67 -13.36 22.52
N VAL A 239 18.34 -13.43 21.23
CA VAL A 239 19.19 -14.05 20.20
C VAL A 239 20.36 -13.15 19.77
N THR A 240 20.28 -11.85 20.05
CA THR A 240 21.35 -10.89 19.75
C THR A 240 22.26 -10.59 20.94
N GLN A 241 21.83 -10.94 22.15
CA GLN A 241 22.63 -10.89 23.38
C GLN A 241 23.42 -12.18 23.66
N SER A 242 23.08 -13.27 22.97
CA SER A 242 23.79 -14.57 23.02
C SER A 242 24.83 -14.70 21.92
#